data_AF-A0A2M7PD66-F1
#
_entry.id   AF-A0A2M7PD66-F1
#
_cell.length_a   1.000
_cell.length_b   1.000
_cell.length_c   1.000
_cell.angle_alpha   90.00
_cell.angle_beta   90.00
_cell.angle_gamma   90.00
#
_symmetry.space_group_name_H-M   'P 1'
#
loop_
_entity.id
_entity.type
_entity.pdbx_description
1 polymer ?
#
loop_
_entity_poly.entity_id
_entity_poly.type
_entity_poly.pdbx_seq_one_letter_code
_entity_poly.pdbx_strand_id
1 'polypeptide(L)'
;MAKLLTEMAADIAAAQASHSTMSGEEIGEFLKKTFRALKSLKELEDTGASSEQASDNIFESQGKLDPRRSIRRNKVICLICGKEFKQLTSRHLKDHGLSLKEYRKKYGFSARESLAAKTLTNRRKKRARESGLGEMLKKARKSRKKG
;
A
#
# COMPACT_ATOMS: atom_id res chain seq x y z
N MET A 1 30.84 -12.64 19.72
CA MET A 1 30.77 -12.26 18.28
C MET A 1 29.31 -12.05 17.93
N ALA A 2 28.96 -11.02 17.17
CA ALA A 2 27.58 -10.84 16.72
C ALA A 2 27.22 -11.97 15.75
N LYS A 3 26.14 -12.71 16.02
CA LYS A 3 25.66 -13.74 15.08
C LYS A 3 25.24 -13.09 13.77
N LEU A 4 25.56 -13.73 12.65
CA LEU A 4 25.10 -13.28 11.34
C LEU A 4 23.61 -13.61 11.16
N LEU A 5 22.90 -12.81 10.35
CA LEU A 5 21.49 -13.04 10.03
C LEU A 5 21.25 -14.42 9.40
N THR A 6 22.22 -14.90 8.61
CA THR A 6 22.18 -16.23 7.98
C THR A 6 22.29 -17.34 9.01
N GLU A 7 23.14 -17.16 10.03
CA GLU A 7 23.31 -18.12 11.13
C GLU A 7 22.04 -18.18 11.98
N MET A 8 21.45 -17.02 12.32
CA MET A 8 20.18 -16.97 13.06
C MET A 8 19.02 -17.61 12.27
N ALA A 9 18.94 -17.38 10.96
CA ALA A 9 17.92 -18.01 10.13
C ALA A 9 18.10 -19.53 10.04
N ALA A 10 19.35 -20.01 9.96
CA ALA A 10 19.67 -21.43 9.94
C ALA A 10 19.33 -22.10 11.28
N ASP A 11 19.67 -21.48 12.40
CA ASP A 11 19.34 -21.97 13.75
C ASP A 11 17.82 -22.14 13.93
N ILE A 12 17.02 -21.15 13.48
CA ILE A 12 15.55 -21.20 13.58
C ILE A 12 14.98 -22.29 12.65
N ALA A 13 15.52 -22.43 11.44
CA ALA A 13 15.08 -23.48 10.50
C ALA A 13 15.41 -24.89 11.02
N ALA A 14 16.60 -25.08 11.61
CA ALA A 14 16.99 -26.33 12.24
C ALA A 14 16.10 -26.67 13.43
N ALA A 15 15.79 -25.68 14.29
CA ALA A 15 14.89 -25.87 15.42
C ALA A 15 13.47 -26.26 14.96
N GLN A 16 12.93 -25.62 13.92
CA GLN A 16 11.63 -25.96 13.37
C GLN A 16 11.61 -27.37 12.74
N ALA A 17 12.66 -27.72 11.98
CA ALA A 17 12.80 -29.06 11.40
C ALA A 17 12.95 -30.16 12.45
N SER A 18 13.50 -29.85 13.63
CA SER A 18 13.54 -30.78 14.76
C SER A 18 12.18 -31.01 15.42
N HIS A 19 11.25 -30.05 15.26
CA HIS A 19 9.93 -30.08 15.90
C HIS A 19 8.81 -30.55 14.96
N SER A 20 9.02 -30.47 13.64
CA SER A 20 8.06 -30.88 12.61
C SER A 20 8.77 -31.50 11.42
N THR A 21 8.23 -32.61 10.91
CA THR A 21 8.70 -33.21 9.65
C THR A 21 8.35 -32.27 8.49
N MET A 22 9.38 -31.79 7.79
CA MET A 22 9.26 -30.88 6.65
C MET A 22 9.95 -31.51 5.44
N SER A 23 9.43 -31.28 4.24
CA SER A 23 10.12 -31.65 3.01
C SER A 23 11.33 -30.73 2.75
N GLY A 24 12.28 -31.17 1.92
CA GLY A 24 13.46 -30.35 1.58
C GLY A 24 13.09 -29.01 0.93
N GLU A 25 12.00 -28.97 0.17
CA GLU A 25 11.48 -27.75 -0.45
C GLU A 25 10.88 -26.78 0.60
N GLU A 26 10.11 -27.31 1.55
CA GLU A 26 9.53 -26.55 2.66
C GLU A 26 10.60 -25.94 3.56
N ILE A 27 11.69 -26.67 3.83
CA ILE A 27 12.84 -26.16 4.58
C ILE A 27 13.48 -24.98 3.83
N GLY A 28 13.66 -25.11 2.51
CA GLY A 28 14.21 -24.05 1.67
C GLY A 28 13.32 -22.80 1.64
N GLU A 29 12.01 -22.97 1.56
CA GLU A 29 11.06 -21.85 1.65
C GLU A 29 11.04 -21.21 3.03
N PHE A 30 11.03 -22.02 4.08
CA PHE A 30 11.03 -21.55 5.45
C PHE A 30 12.27 -20.70 5.71
N LEU A 31 13.46 -21.22 5.39
CA LEU A 31 14.73 -20.50 5.54
C LEU A 31 14.70 -19.11 4.86
N LYS A 32 14.19 -19.04 3.62
CA LYS A 32 14.05 -17.77 2.89
C LYS A 32 13.07 -16.82 3.59
N LYS A 33 11.93 -17.32 4.07
CA LYS A 33 10.92 -16.53 4.79
C LYS A 33 11.51 -15.98 6.09
N THR A 34 12.18 -16.81 6.88
CA THR A 34 12.79 -16.42 8.15
C THR A 34 13.91 -15.40 7.95
N PHE A 35 14.78 -15.61 6.96
CA PHE A 35 15.85 -14.66 6.65
C PHE A 35 15.30 -13.29 6.22
N ARG A 36 14.26 -13.25 5.37
CA ARG A 36 13.59 -12.00 4.98
C ARG A 36 12.96 -11.29 6.17
N ALA A 37 12.35 -12.04 7.10
CA ALA A 37 11.75 -11.48 8.31
C ALA A 37 12.83 -10.84 9.21
N LEU A 38 13.92 -11.56 9.47
CA LEU A 38 15.03 -11.06 10.28
C LEU A 38 15.72 -9.85 9.64
N LYS A 39 15.89 -9.85 8.32
CA LYS A 39 16.44 -8.70 7.59
C LYS A 39 15.56 -7.46 7.74
N SER A 40 14.24 -7.62 7.59
CA SER A 40 13.28 -6.52 7.79
C SER A 40 13.33 -5.97 9.22
N LEU A 41 13.46 -6.83 10.22
CA LEU A 41 13.57 -6.42 11.62
C LEU A 41 14.87 -5.65 11.88
N LYS A 42 16.00 -6.13 11.36
CA LYS A 42 17.28 -5.44 11.47
C LYS A 42 17.25 -4.07 10.80
N GLU A 43 16.67 -3.96 9.61
CA GLU A 43 16.51 -2.69 8.92
C GLU A 43 15.64 -1.70 9.73
N LEU A 44 14.63 -2.19 10.46
CA LEU A 44 13.81 -1.37 11.37
C LEU A 44 14.59 -0.90 12.61
N GLU A 45 15.44 -1.77 13.17
CA GLU A 45 16.29 -1.45 14.31
C GLU A 45 17.38 -0.41 13.94
N ASP A 46 18.04 -0.60 12.80
CA ASP A 46 19.11 0.30 12.32
C ASP A 46 18.58 1.68 11.90
N THR A 47 17.32 1.79 11.49
CA THR A 47 16.74 3.06 11.00
C THR A 47 15.99 3.86 12.06
N GLY A 48 15.80 3.34 13.28
CA GLY A 48 15.11 4.05 14.37
C GLY A 48 13.68 4.50 14.03
N ALA A 49 13.10 3.98 12.94
CA ALA A 49 11.84 4.42 12.40
C ALA A 49 10.71 3.63 13.03
N SER A 50 10.14 4.18 14.10
CA SER A 50 8.88 3.73 14.69
C SER A 50 7.82 3.47 13.60
N SER A 51 7.52 2.18 13.42
CA SER A 51 6.30 1.59 12.87
C SER A 51 5.33 2.53 12.13
N GLU A 52 5.55 2.77 10.83
CA GLU A 52 4.48 3.08 9.85
C GLU A 52 4.81 2.60 8.42
N GLN A 53 5.77 1.68 8.23
CA GLN A 53 6.22 1.23 6.90
C GLN A 53 6.21 -0.31 6.73
N ALA A 54 5.45 -1.06 7.52
CA ALA A 54 5.20 -2.47 7.23
C ALA A 54 4.10 -2.61 6.15
N SER A 55 4.41 -2.29 4.90
CA SER A 55 3.69 -2.85 3.75
C SER A 55 4.42 -2.69 2.40
N ASP A 56 5.74 -2.55 2.41
CA ASP A 56 6.54 -2.63 1.20
C ASP A 56 7.22 -4.00 1.19
N ASN A 57 6.49 -4.99 0.70
CA ASN A 57 6.96 -6.24 0.05
C ASN A 57 5.79 -7.25 0.00
N ILE A 58 4.74 -6.88 -0.75
CA ILE A 58 3.88 -7.87 -1.41
C ILE A 58 4.15 -7.73 -2.91
N PHE A 59 5.41 -7.93 -3.29
CA PHE A 59 5.82 -8.10 -4.68
C PHE A 59 6.21 -9.57 -4.90
N GLU A 60 5.35 -10.47 -4.43
CA GLU A 60 5.44 -11.91 -4.73
C GLU A 60 4.09 -12.57 -4.45
N SER A 61 3.05 -12.08 -5.12
CA SER A 61 1.99 -12.97 -5.60
C SER A 61 1.19 -12.20 -6.65
N GLN A 62 0.91 -12.88 -7.75
CA GLN A 62 -0.10 -12.49 -8.73
C GLN A 62 -1.52 -12.62 -8.11
N GLY A 63 -1.71 -12.06 -6.92
CA GLY A 63 -2.93 -12.14 -6.14
C GLY A 63 -3.46 -10.74 -5.94
N LYS A 64 -4.52 -10.40 -6.68
CA LYS A 64 -5.40 -9.25 -6.53
C LYS A 64 -5.12 -8.45 -5.25
N LEU A 65 -4.26 -7.43 -5.35
CA LEU A 65 -4.11 -6.46 -4.27
C LEU A 65 -5.50 -5.89 -3.99
N ASP A 66 -5.93 -5.99 -2.73
CA ASP A 66 -7.22 -5.42 -2.33
C ASP A 66 -7.28 -3.96 -2.79
N PRO A 67 -8.37 -3.53 -3.47
CA PRO A 67 -8.52 -2.16 -3.92
C PRO A 67 -8.32 -1.15 -2.77
N ARG A 68 -8.80 -1.52 -1.57
CA ARG A 68 -8.64 -0.74 -0.35
C ARG A 68 -7.19 -0.63 0.14
N ARG A 69 -6.36 -1.63 -0.10
CA ARG A 69 -4.93 -1.64 0.27
C ARG A 69 -4.06 -0.84 -0.70
N SER A 70 -4.56 -0.53 -1.89
CA SER A 70 -3.84 0.28 -2.88
C SER A 70 -3.67 1.74 -2.48
N ILE A 71 -4.60 2.28 -1.67
CA ILE A 71 -4.56 3.67 -1.20
C ILE A 71 -3.90 3.72 0.18
N ARG A 72 -2.62 4.07 0.23
CA ARG A 72 -1.84 4.22 1.46
C ARG A 72 -1.91 5.66 1.99
N ARG A 73 -1.28 5.92 3.14
CA ARG A 73 -1.22 7.26 3.75
C ARG A 73 -0.55 8.27 2.81
N ASN A 74 0.66 7.95 2.32
CA ASN A 74 1.50 8.86 1.54
C ASN A 74 1.57 8.56 0.03
N LYS A 75 1.16 7.36 -0.38
CA LYS A 75 1.24 6.88 -1.76
C LYS A 75 -0.01 6.08 -2.15
N VAL A 76 -0.17 5.88 -3.45
CA VAL A 76 -1.19 5.03 -4.08
C VAL A 76 -0.48 4.12 -5.07
N ILE A 77 -0.76 2.84 -5.00
CA ILE A 77 -0.19 1.82 -5.87
C ILE A 77 -1.16 1.58 -7.02
N CYS A 78 -0.67 1.55 -8.26
CA CYS A 78 -1.46 1.16 -9.41
C CYS A 78 -1.69 -0.36 -9.40
N LEU A 79 -2.94 -0.79 -9.47
CA LEU A 79 -3.31 -2.21 -9.47
C LEU A 79 -3.01 -2.96 -10.77
N ILE A 80 -2.57 -2.23 -11.80
CA ILE A 80 -2.25 -2.81 -13.12
C ILE A 80 -0.75 -3.04 -13.25
N CYS A 81 0.06 -2.05 -12.87
CA CYS A 81 1.51 -2.08 -13.08
C CYS A 81 2.33 -2.04 -11.79
N GLY A 82 1.70 -1.97 -10.61
CA GLY A 82 2.39 -1.93 -9.32
C GLY A 82 3.16 -0.63 -9.04
N LYS A 83 3.18 0.34 -9.97
CA LYS A 83 3.90 1.61 -9.79
C LYS A 83 3.23 2.47 -8.72
N GLU A 84 4.06 3.18 -7.97
CA GLU A 84 3.64 4.04 -6.86
C GLU A 84 3.52 5.50 -7.30
N PHE A 85 2.44 6.15 -6.90
CA PHE A 85 2.16 7.54 -7.21
C PHE A 85 1.56 8.26 -6.00
N LYS A 86 1.69 9.60 -5.94
CA LYS A 86 0.94 10.40 -4.95
C LYS A 86 -0.57 10.46 -5.28
N GLN A 87 -0.90 10.32 -6.56
CA GLN A 87 -2.26 10.28 -7.09
C GLN A 87 -2.25 9.54 -8.43
N LEU A 88 -3.20 8.63 -8.64
CA LEU A 88 -3.45 8.04 -9.95
C LEU A 88 -4.08 9.11 -10.85
N THR A 89 -3.33 9.50 -11.88
CA THR A 89 -3.75 10.51 -12.85
C THR A 89 -4.40 9.86 -14.06
N SER A 90 -5.24 10.62 -14.77
CA SER A 90 -5.81 10.15 -16.04
C SER A 90 -4.73 9.86 -17.08
N ARG A 91 -3.56 10.53 -17.02
CA ARG A 91 -2.46 10.28 -17.94
C ARG A 91 -1.93 8.86 -17.79
N HIS A 92 -1.63 8.45 -16.55
CA HIS A 92 -1.16 7.10 -16.28
C HIS A 92 -2.19 6.02 -16.65
N LEU A 93 -3.48 6.26 -16.40
CA LEU A 93 -4.52 5.31 -16.76
C LEU A 93 -4.74 5.20 -18.27
N LYS A 94 -4.51 6.29 -19.03
CA LYS A 94 -4.53 6.27 -20.50
C LYS A 94 -3.43 5.37 -21.07
N ASP A 95 -2.25 5.32 -20.44
CA ASP A 95 -1.18 4.40 -20.83
C ASP A 95 -1.61 2.92 -20.71
N HIS A 96 -2.60 2.65 -19.84
CA HIS A 96 -3.23 1.32 -19.69
C HIS A 96 -4.53 1.16 -20.48
N GLY A 97 -4.89 2.13 -21.32
CA GLY A 97 -6.14 2.11 -22.10
C GLY A 97 -7.41 2.22 -21.26
N LEU A 98 -7.34 2.75 -20.03
CA LEU A 98 -8.48 2.83 -19.11
C LEU A 98 -8.81 4.27 -18.72
N SER A 99 -10.10 4.55 -18.58
CA SER A 99 -10.57 5.77 -17.93
C SER A 99 -10.57 5.65 -16.40
N LEU A 100 -10.56 6.79 -15.71
CA LEU A 100 -10.73 6.84 -14.25
C LEU A 100 -12.03 6.18 -13.78
N LYS A 101 -13.08 6.15 -14.62
CA LYS A 101 -14.36 5.53 -14.29
C LYS A 101 -14.28 4.02 -14.44
N GLU A 102 -13.73 3.54 -15.54
CA GLU A 102 -13.49 2.11 -15.79
C GLU A 102 -12.56 1.52 -14.74
N TYR A 103 -11.47 2.20 -14.40
CA TYR A 103 -10.56 1.76 -13.36
C TYR A 103 -11.30 1.57 -12.03
N ARG A 104 -12.17 2.52 -11.64
CA ARG A 104 -12.97 2.38 -10.43
C ARG A 104 -13.93 1.20 -10.50
N LYS A 105 -14.62 1.02 -11.62
CA LYS A 105 -15.57 -0.09 -11.82
C LYS A 105 -14.86 -1.45 -11.78
N LYS A 106 -13.72 -1.57 -12.47
CA LYS A 106 -12.91 -2.79 -12.58
C LYS A 106 -12.41 -3.27 -11.23
N TYR A 107 -12.04 -2.34 -10.35
CA TYR A 107 -11.50 -2.63 -9.02
C TYR A 107 -12.49 -2.32 -7.88
N GLY A 108 -13.78 -2.10 -8.16
CA GLY A 108 -14.80 -1.91 -7.12
C GLY A 108 -14.65 -0.67 -6.23
N PHE A 109 -13.97 0.39 -6.69
CA PHE A 109 -13.91 1.66 -5.96
C PHE A 109 -15.23 2.42 -6.06
N SER A 110 -15.61 3.12 -4.98
CA SER A 110 -16.79 4.00 -5.03
C SER A 110 -16.56 5.17 -5.99
N ALA A 111 -17.63 5.63 -6.66
CA ALA A 111 -17.56 6.75 -7.61
C ALA A 111 -17.00 8.05 -7.00
N ARG A 112 -17.19 8.25 -5.68
CA ARG A 112 -16.71 9.43 -4.94
C ARG A 112 -15.34 9.22 -4.29
N GLU A 113 -14.78 8.02 -4.38
CA GLU A 113 -13.51 7.68 -3.74
C GLU A 113 -12.34 8.31 -4.49
N SER A 114 -11.41 8.89 -3.71
CA SER A 114 -10.24 9.56 -4.25
C SER A 114 -9.16 8.52 -4.52
N LEU A 115 -8.69 8.44 -5.77
CA LEU A 115 -7.54 7.61 -6.16
C LEU A 115 -6.21 8.31 -5.85
N ALA A 116 -6.14 8.95 -4.67
CA ALA A 116 -5.03 9.77 -4.21
C ALA A 116 -4.64 9.38 -2.79
N ALA A 117 -3.38 9.64 -2.42
CA ALA A 117 -2.90 9.38 -1.08
C ALA A 117 -3.78 10.08 -0.03
N LYS A 118 -3.98 9.44 1.12
CA LYS A 118 -4.84 10.01 2.18
C LYS A 118 -4.34 11.37 2.65
N THR A 119 -3.02 11.56 2.74
CA THR A 119 -2.42 12.85 3.11
C THR A 119 -2.73 13.94 2.08
N LEU A 120 -2.64 13.64 0.79
CA LEU A 120 -2.99 14.58 -0.28
C LEU A 120 -4.47 14.96 -0.25
N THR A 121 -5.35 13.97 -0.04
CA THR A 121 -6.80 14.17 0.06
C THR A 121 -7.16 15.02 1.28
N ASN A 122 -6.56 14.72 2.44
CA ASN A 122 -6.77 15.46 3.68
C ASN A 122 -6.25 16.89 3.57
N ARG A 123 -5.07 17.10 2.97
CA ARG A 123 -4.52 18.44 2.73
C ARG A 123 -5.43 19.29 1.85
N ARG A 124 -5.99 18.71 0.78
CA ARG A 124 -6.98 19.39 -0.08
C ARG A 124 -8.26 19.72 0.68
N LYS A 125 -8.77 18.78 1.49
CA LYS A 125 -9.94 19.01 2.34
C LYS A 125 -9.71 20.14 3.34
N LYS A 126 -8.54 20.19 3.99
CA LYS A 126 -8.17 21.25 4.94
C LYS A 126 -8.16 22.62 4.26
N ARG A 127 -7.43 22.75 3.12
CA ARG A 127 -7.40 23.99 2.33
C ARG A 127 -8.79 24.45 1.88
N ALA A 128 -9.65 23.52 1.46
CA ALA A 128 -11.00 23.86 1.03
C ALA A 128 -11.90 24.35 2.18
N ARG A 129 -11.64 23.90 3.42
CA ARG A 129 -12.31 24.41 4.62
C ARG A 129 -11.81 25.82 4.97
N GLU A 130 -10.49 26.01 4.98
CA GLU A 130 -9.84 27.30 5.24
C GLU A 130 -10.27 28.37 4.22
N SER A 131 -10.38 28.02 2.95
CA SER A 131 -10.74 28.95 1.88
C SER A 131 -12.25 29.21 1.75
N GLY A 132 -13.09 28.75 2.68
CA GLY A 132 -14.54 28.98 2.66
C GLY A 132 -15.30 28.35 1.47
N LEU A 133 -14.65 27.50 0.67
CA LEU A 133 -15.23 26.91 -0.55
C LEU A 133 -16.53 26.14 -0.26
N GLY A 134 -16.64 25.54 0.94
CA GLY A 134 -17.84 24.83 1.38
C GLY A 134 -19.06 25.74 1.53
N GLU A 135 -18.89 26.96 2.04
CA GLU A 135 -19.99 27.92 2.20
C GLU A 135 -20.41 28.54 0.86
N MET A 136 -19.43 28.83 0.01
CA MET A 136 -19.69 29.31 -1.36
C MET A 136 -20.49 28.26 -2.16
N LEU A 137 -20.14 26.97 -2.06
CA LEU A 137 -20.92 25.89 -2.68
C LEU A 137 -22.35 25.79 -2.13
N LYS A 138 -22.55 25.97 -0.82
CA LYS A 138 -23.88 25.95 -0.20
C LYS A 138 -24.74 27.10 -0.71
N LYS A 139 -24.18 28.32 -0.81
CA LYS A 139 -24.88 29.49 -1.37
C LYS A 139 -25.25 29.27 -2.84
N ALA A 140 -24.31 28.78 -3.66
CA ALA A 140 -24.56 28.50 -5.08
C ALA A 140 -25.60 27.37 -5.32
N ARG A 141 -25.69 26.39 -4.43
CA ARG A 141 -26.75 25.36 -4.50
C ARG A 141 -28.13 25.90 -4.12
N LYS A 142 -28.20 26.82 -3.16
CA LYS A 142 -29.47 27.47 -2.78
C LYS A 142 -30.00 28.38 -3.90
N SER A 143 -29.14 29.09 -4.63
CA SER A 143 -29.57 29.92 -5.76
C SER A 143 -30.09 29.10 -6.94
N ARG A 144 -29.45 27.96 -7.27
CA ARG A 144 -29.91 27.04 -8.34
C ARG A 144 -31.19 26.25 -8.03
N LYS A 145 -31.65 26.23 -6.77
CA LYS A 145 -32.92 25.60 -6.37
C LYS A 145 -34.07 26.61 -6.33
N LYS A 146 -33.76 27.92 -6.40
CA LYS A 146 -34.73 29.03 -6.37
C LYS A 146 -35.08 29.58 -7.76
N GLY A 147 -34.37 29.18 -8.81
CA GLY A 147 -34.72 29.41 -10.21
C GLY A 147 -34.91 28.08 -10.90
#